data_AF-A0A0F3PG64-F1
#
_entry.id   AF-A0A0F3PG64-F1
#
_cell.length_a   1.000
_cell.length_b   1.000
_cell.length_c   1.000
_cell.angle_alpha   90.00
_cell.angle_beta   90.00
_cell.angle_gamma   90.00
#
_symmetry.space_group_name_H-M   'P 1'
#
loop_
_entity.id
_entity.type
_entity.pdbx_description
1 polymer ?
#
loop_
_entity_poly.entity_id
_entity_poly.type
_entity_poly.pdbx_seq_one_letter_code
_entity_poly.pdbx_strand_id
1 'polypeptide(L)'
;MLELLASIINEQAGSLISYTNLANKVRVSDQTIRRWLSLLEKHYYCFAIKPWSKNVVKSLIKEPKIYLWDWSQIKDIGARFENLIASHLLKAVYFWNETGLGDFWFILSS
;
A
#
# COMPACT_ATOMS: atom_id res chain seq x y z
N MET A 1 -17.74 5.99 7.03
CA MET A 1 -16.71 6.80 6.34
C MET A 1 -15.39 6.05 6.20
N LEU A 2 -14.81 5.54 7.30
CA LEU A 2 -13.62 4.66 7.23
C LEU A 2 -13.91 3.36 6.45
N GLU A 3 -15.07 2.75 6.65
CA GLU A 3 -15.51 1.55 5.91
C GLU A 3 -15.62 1.80 4.40
N LEU A 4 -16.06 3.00 4.00
CA LEU A 4 -16.11 3.39 2.59
C LEU A 4 -14.70 3.46 1.99
N LEU A 5 -13.74 4.04 2.71
CA LEU A 5 -12.34 4.03 2.30
C LEU A 5 -11.80 2.60 2.19
N ALA A 6 -12.09 1.74 3.17
CA ALA A 6 -11.66 0.34 3.16
C ALA A 6 -12.23 -0.43 1.95
N SER A 7 -13.52 -0.23 1.63
CA SER A 7 -14.17 -0.80 0.45
C SER A 7 -13.51 -0.31 -0.86
N ILE A 8 -13.23 0.98 -0.96
CA ILE A 8 -12.56 1.57 -2.13
C ILE A 8 -11.17 0.97 -2.32
N ILE A 9 -10.41 0.79 -1.23
CA ILE A 9 -9.08 0.16 -1.27
C ILE A 9 -9.17 -1.30 -1.71
N ASN A 10 -10.20 -2.03 -1.27
CA ASN A 10 -10.39 -3.43 -1.66
C ASN A 10 -10.63 -3.56 -3.17
N GLU A 11 -11.47 -2.69 -3.74
CA GLU A 11 -11.77 -2.67 -5.17
C GLU A 11 -10.60 -2.18 -6.03
N GLN A 12 -9.71 -1.35 -5.48
CA GLN A 12 -8.58 -0.74 -6.19
C GLN A 12 -7.23 -1.27 -5.73
N ALA A 13 -7.18 -2.45 -5.12
CA ALA A 13 -5.93 -3.08 -4.68
C ALA A 13 -4.95 -3.22 -5.86
N GLY A 14 -3.70 -2.79 -5.68
CA GLY A 14 -2.66 -2.79 -6.72
C GLY A 14 -2.73 -1.65 -7.74
N SER A 15 -3.75 -0.79 -7.67
CA SER A 15 -3.86 0.41 -8.51
C SER A 15 -3.07 1.59 -7.92
N LEU A 16 -2.70 2.55 -8.77
CA LEU A 16 -2.14 3.83 -8.32
C LEU A 16 -3.22 4.61 -7.58
N ILE A 17 -2.93 5.03 -6.35
CA ILE A 17 -3.89 5.73 -5.51
C ILE A 17 -3.48 7.18 -5.32
N SER A 18 -4.39 8.08 -5.73
CA SER A 18 -4.29 9.50 -5.44
C SER A 18 -5.06 9.87 -4.19
N TYR A 19 -4.36 10.40 -3.19
CA TYR A 19 -4.97 10.84 -1.92
C TYR A 19 -6.05 11.90 -2.14
N THR A 20 -5.84 12.82 -3.09
CA THR A 20 -6.84 13.82 -3.49
C THR A 20 -8.09 13.18 -4.08
N ASN A 21 -7.94 12.13 -4.90
CA ASN A 21 -9.08 11.42 -5.49
C ASN A 21 -9.87 10.68 -4.39
N LEU A 22 -9.18 9.99 -3.48
CA LEU A 22 -9.80 9.34 -2.33
C LEU A 22 -10.55 10.33 -1.43
N ALA A 23 -9.93 11.48 -1.15
CA ALA A 23 -10.50 12.55 -0.36
C ALA A 23 -11.83 13.05 -0.97
N ASN A 24 -11.84 13.25 -2.29
CA ASN A 24 -13.06 13.62 -3.03
C ASN A 24 -14.13 12.53 -3.00
N LYS A 25 -13.77 11.25 -3.23
CA LYS A 25 -14.70 10.12 -3.20
C LYS A 25 -15.37 9.94 -1.84
N VAL A 26 -14.60 10.09 -0.76
CA VAL A 26 -15.05 9.90 0.62
C VAL A 26 -15.57 11.20 1.26
N ARG A 27 -15.45 12.34 0.57
CA ARG A 27 -15.84 13.68 1.03
C ARG A 27 -15.18 14.10 2.35
N VAL A 28 -13.88 13.89 2.45
CA VAL A 28 -13.05 14.30 3.59
C VAL A 28 -11.80 15.04 3.12
N SER A 29 -11.04 15.63 4.03
CA SER A 29 -9.75 16.23 3.69
C SER A 29 -8.69 15.17 3.36
N ASP A 30 -7.72 15.54 2.52
CA ASP A 30 -6.54 14.72 2.21
C ASP A 30 -5.80 14.26 3.49
N GLN A 31 -5.68 15.17 4.47
CA GLN A 31 -5.08 14.86 5.77
C GLN A 31 -5.84 13.75 6.53
N THR A 32 -7.17 13.70 6.40
CA THR A 32 -7.99 12.66 7.01
C THR A 32 -7.77 11.32 6.32
N ILE A 33 -7.71 11.28 4.98
CA ILE A 33 -7.39 10.07 4.22
C ILE A 33 -6.03 9.51 4.63
N ARG A 34 -4.99 10.35 4.73
CA ARG A 34 -3.65 9.90 5.15
C ARG A 34 -3.65 9.31 6.55
N ARG A 35 -4.37 9.93 7.49
CA ARG A 35 -4.53 9.41 8.86
C ARG A 35 -5.24 8.07 8.87
N TRP A 36 -6.30 7.91 8.08
CA TRP A 36 -7.04 6.65 7.97
C TRP A 36 -6.26 5.55 7.27
N LEU A 37 -5.50 5.86 6.23
CA LEU A 37 -4.59 4.90 5.60
C LEU A 37 -3.51 4.44 6.59
N SER A 38 -2.88 5.36 7.32
CA SER A 38 -1.92 5.00 8.37
C SER A 38 -2.56 4.15 9.48
N LEU A 39 -3.83 4.41 9.82
CA LEU A 39 -4.58 3.58 10.75
C LEU A 39 -4.79 2.16 10.19
N LEU A 40 -5.26 2.04 8.96
CA LEU A 40 -5.49 0.75 8.29
C LEU A 40 -4.19 -0.07 8.13
N GLU A 41 -3.08 0.60 7.83
CA GLU A 41 -1.76 -0.03 7.77
C GLU A 41 -1.34 -0.63 9.13
N LYS A 42 -1.52 0.12 10.21
CA LYS A 42 -1.22 -0.35 11.58
C LYS A 42 -2.11 -1.51 12.04
N HIS A 43 -3.30 -1.64 11.46
CA HIS A 43 -4.24 -2.74 11.75
C HIS A 43 -4.05 -3.93 10.80
N TYR A 44 -2.99 -3.95 10.00
CA TYR A 44 -2.74 -5.00 9.01
C TYR A 44 -3.93 -5.20 8.04
N TYR A 45 -4.67 -4.13 7.71
CA TYR A 45 -5.68 -4.19 6.67
C TYR A 45 -5.04 -4.09 5.29
N CYS A 46 -4.17 -3.11 5.11
CA CYS A 46 -3.44 -2.87 3.88
C CYS A 46 -1.96 -2.54 4.15
N PHE A 47 -1.15 -2.49 3.10
CA PHE A 47 0.21 -1.99 3.13
C PHE A 47 0.50 -1.23 1.83
N ALA A 48 1.40 -0.24 1.90
CA ALA A 48 1.81 0.55 0.76
C ALA A 48 3.18 0.11 0.26
N ILE A 49 3.31 -0.09 -1.05
CA ILE A 49 4.60 -0.25 -1.73
C ILE A 49 4.89 1.04 -2.50
N LYS A 50 5.98 1.69 -2.13
CA LYS A 50 6.47 2.87 -2.85
C LYS A 50 7.26 2.44 -4.09
N PRO A 51 7.11 3.12 -5.23
CA PRO A 51 7.88 2.81 -6.42
C PRO A 51 9.34 3.20 -6.21
N TRP A 52 10.24 2.22 -6.32
CA TRP A 52 11.68 2.45 -6.21
C TRP A 52 12.17 3.46 -7.27
N SER A 53 12.98 4.42 -6.84
CA SER A 53 13.69 5.32 -7.76
C SER A 53 15.09 5.59 -7.24
N LYS A 54 16.09 5.56 -8.14
CA LYS A 54 17.48 5.97 -7.82
C LYS A 54 17.56 7.36 -7.18
N ASN A 55 16.57 8.21 -7.38
CA ASN A 55 16.46 9.50 -6.73
C ASN A 55 15.36 9.44 -5.66
N VAL A 56 15.78 9.31 -4.40
CA VAL A 56 14.91 9.21 -3.22
C VAL A 56 13.92 10.37 -3.14
N VAL A 57 14.34 11.58 -3.53
CA VAL A 57 13.47 12.77 -3.55
C VAL A 57 12.34 12.61 -4.58
N LYS A 58 12.63 11.99 -5.74
CA LYS A 58 11.60 11.68 -6.75
C LYS A 58 10.72 10.49 -6.37
N SER A 59 11.26 9.53 -5.61
CA SER A 59 10.52 8.40 -5.04
C SER A 59 9.43 8.87 -4.08
N LEU A 60 9.74 9.85 -3.22
CA LEU A 60 8.80 10.46 -2.26
C LEU A 60 7.63 11.19 -2.93
N ILE A 61 7.78 11.64 -4.18
CA ILE A 61 6.76 12.38 -4.92
C ILE A 61 5.76 11.43 -5.61
N LYS A 62 6.14 10.18 -5.86
CA LYS A 62 5.28 9.23 -6.59
C LYS A 62 4.22 8.62 -5.68
N GLU A 63 3.02 8.48 -6.23
CA GLU A 63 1.90 7.85 -5.55
C GLU A 63 2.20 6.34 -5.32
N PRO A 64 2.08 5.85 -4.08
CA PRO A 64 2.31 4.45 -3.77
C PRO A 64 1.18 3.58 -4.33
N LYS A 65 1.48 2.30 -4.55
CA LYS A 65 0.45 1.28 -4.72
C LYS A 65 0.05 0.71 -3.36
N ILE A 66 -1.24 0.55 -3.14
CA ILE A 66 -1.78 -0.03 -1.91
C ILE A 66 -2.26 -1.45 -2.19
N TYR A 67 -1.85 -2.37 -1.33
CA TYR A 67 -2.19 -3.79 -1.39
C TYR A 67 -2.85 -4.22 -0.08
N LEU A 68 -3.67 -5.27 -0.11
CA LEU A 68 -4.29 -5.86 1.07
C LEU A 68 -3.41 -6.93 1.69
N TRP A 69 -3.46 -7.08 3.01
CA TRP A 69 -2.85 -8.24 3.68
C TRP A 69 -3.61 -9.53 3.38
N ASP A 70 -4.95 -9.47 3.41
CA ASP A 70 -5.83 -10.55 2.96
C ASP A 70 -6.18 -10.37 1.47
N TRP A 71 -5.27 -10.79 0.60
CA TRP A 71 -5.44 -10.76 -0.85
C TRP A 71 -6.58 -11.66 -1.35
N SER A 72 -7.06 -12.63 -0.55
CA SER A 72 -8.07 -13.60 -0.97
C SER A 72 -9.43 -12.95 -1.26
N GLN A 73 -9.71 -11.81 -0.64
CA GLN A 73 -10.96 -11.07 -0.76
C GLN A 73 -11.09 -10.30 -2.08
N ILE A 74 -9.98 -10.14 -2.82
CA ILE A 74 -9.95 -9.40 -4.08
C ILE A 74 -10.69 -10.22 -5.15
N LYS A 75 -11.72 -9.63 -5.75
CA LYS A 75 -12.57 -10.28 -6.76
C LYS A 75 -11.86 -10.44 -8.11
N ASP A 76 -11.11 -9.41 -8.52
CA ASP A 76 -10.39 -9.45 -9.78
C ASP A 76 -9.18 -10.39 -9.69
N ILE A 77 -9.10 -11.34 -10.63
CA ILE A 77 -8.07 -12.39 -10.60
C ILE A 77 -6.67 -11.81 -10.83
N GLY A 78 -6.55 -10.79 -11.71
CA GLY A 78 -5.28 -10.16 -12.02
C GLY A 78 -4.72 -9.37 -10.84
N ALA A 79 -5.53 -8.48 -10.26
CA ALA A 79 -5.20 -7.72 -9.07
C ALA A 79 -4.93 -8.64 -7.88
N ARG A 80 -5.68 -9.72 -7.72
CA ARG A 80 -5.44 -10.73 -6.67
C ARG A 80 -4.08 -11.41 -6.84
N PHE A 81 -3.72 -11.81 -8.05
CA PHE A 81 -2.42 -12.41 -8.33
C PHE A 81 -1.29 -11.40 -8.10
N GLU A 82 -1.42 -10.16 -8.56
CA GLU A 82 -0.44 -9.10 -8.29
C GLU A 82 -0.27 -8.89 -6.77
N ASN A 83 -1.37 -8.79 -6.01
CA ASN A 83 -1.35 -8.60 -4.57
C ASN A 83 -0.74 -9.80 -3.84
N LEU A 84 -1.00 -11.04 -4.30
CA LEU A 84 -0.36 -12.25 -3.78
C LEU A 84 1.17 -12.12 -3.90
N ILE A 85 1.66 -11.77 -5.08
CA ILE A 85 3.10 -11.62 -5.33
C ILE A 85 3.67 -10.49 -4.46
N ALA A 86 3.02 -9.33 -4.41
CA ALA A 86 3.42 -8.21 -3.57
C ALA A 86 3.55 -8.61 -2.08
N SER A 87 2.59 -9.40 -1.58
CA SER A 87 2.60 -9.89 -0.19
C SER A 87 3.75 -10.86 0.08
N HIS A 88 4.08 -11.73 -0.87
CA HIS A 88 5.20 -12.66 -0.72
C HIS A 88 6.55 -11.94 -0.79
N LEU A 89 6.68 -10.97 -1.69
CA LEU A 89 7.87 -10.12 -1.76
C LEU A 89 8.08 -9.35 -0.46
N LEU A 90 7.01 -8.77 0.09
CA LEU A 90 7.07 -8.06 1.37
C LEU A 90 7.55 -8.99 2.51
N LYS A 91 7.01 -10.22 2.58
CA LYS A 91 7.44 -11.21 3.57
C LYS A 91 8.92 -11.61 3.40
N ALA A 92 9.38 -11.77 2.16
CA ALA A 92 10.79 -12.06 1.89
C ALA A 92 11.71 -10.93 2.36
N VAL A 93 11.33 -9.67 2.10
CA VAL A 93 12.06 -8.49 2.59
C VAL A 93 12.09 -8.46 4.12
N TYR A 94 10.97 -8.69 4.80
CA TYR A 94 10.95 -8.78 6.26
C TYR A 94 11.85 -9.90 6.78
N PHE A 95 11.77 -11.08 6.19
CA PHE A 95 12.63 -12.20 6.55
C PHE A 95 14.11 -11.86 6.40
N TRP A 96 14.52 -11.23 5.30
CA TRP A 96 15.92 -10.82 5.10
C TRP A 96 16.39 -9.76 6.09
N ASN A 97 15.53 -8.79 6.43
CA ASN A 97 15.83 -7.79 7.45
C ASN A 97 16.00 -8.43 8.83
N GLU A 98 15.08 -9.30 9.23
CA GLU A 98 15.09 -9.96 10.55
C GLU A 98 16.24 -10.97 10.70
N THR A 99 16.67 -11.61 9.61
CA THR A 99 17.81 -12.54 9.62
C THR A 99 19.18 -11.86 9.52
N GLY A 100 19.21 -10.51 9.43
CA GLY A 100 20.46 -9.76 9.35
C GLY A 100 21.21 -9.90 8.03
N LEU A 101 20.54 -10.33 6.96
CA LEU A 101 21.12 -10.47 5.62
C LEU A 101 21.28 -9.12 4.90
N GLY A 102 20.71 -8.04 5.45
CA GLY A 102 20.88 -6.65 5.00
C GLY A 102 19.70 -5.76 5.42
N ASP A 103 19.87 -4.44 5.30
CA ASP A 103 18.79 -3.46 5.48
C ASP A 103 18.10 -3.20 4.13
N PHE A 104 17.00 -3.89 3.88
CA PHE A 104 16.19 -3.75 2.67
C PHE A 104 15.00 -2.80 2.85
N TRP A 105 14.93 -2.07 3.97
CA TRP A 105 13.92 -1.04 4.20
C TRP A 105 13.92 0.03 3.10
N PHE A 106 15.08 0.29 2.51
CA PHE A 106 15.25 1.18 1.35
C PHE A 106 14.46 0.74 0.10
N ILE A 107 13.98 -0.49 0.00
CA ILE A 107 13.13 -0.94 -1.12
C ILE A 107 11.67 -0.46 -0.94
N LEU A 108 11.26 -0.13 0.29
CA LEU A 108 9.91 0.34 0.63
C LEU A 108 9.88 1.81 1.08
N SER A 109 11.03 2.38 1.45
CA SER A 109 11.13 3.79 1.87
C SER A 109 12.24 4.60 1.20
N SER A 110 12.84 4.17 0.07
CA SER A 110 13.85 4.96 -0.64
C SER A 110 13.77 4.86 -2.16
#